data_AF-A0A3M8H7Q6-F1
#
_entry.id   AF-A0A3M8H7Q6-F1
#
_cell.length_a   1.000
_cell.length_b   1.000
_cell.length_c   1.000
_cell.angle_alpha   90.00
_cell.angle_beta   90.00
_cell.angle_gamma   90.00
#
_symmetry.space_group_name_H-M   'P 1'
#
loop_
_entity.id
_entity.type
_entity.pdbx_description
1 polymer ?
#
loop_
_entity_poly.entity_id
_entity_poly.type
_entity_poly.pdbx_seq_one_letter_code
_entity_poly.pdbx_strand_id
1 'polypeptide(L)' 'MGKQLQELQDGIYLVKDGQMKKVQAPTTGYGKTIISWESNKPTRAVHECSEKL' A
#
# COMPACT_ATOMS: atom_id res chain seq x y z
N MET A 1 28.64 9.75 6.93
CA MET A 1 27.97 8.49 7.33
C MET A 1 26.64 8.42 6.60
N GLY A 2 26.53 7.55 5.59
CA GLY A 2 25.29 7.39 4.83
C GLY A 2 24.21 6.78 5.72
N LYS A 3 22.99 7.34 5.70
CA LYS A 3 21.84 6.73 6.36
C LYS A 3 21.64 5.34 5.76
N GLN A 4 21.70 4.31 6.60
CA GLN A 4 21.28 2.96 6.26
C GLN A 4 19.79 3.02 5.87
N LEU A 5 19.49 2.78 4.59
CA LEU A 5 18.13 2.52 4.15
C LEU A 5 17.68 1.24 4.86
N GLN A 6 16.62 1.34 5.66
CA GLN A 6 15.92 0.13 6.10
C GLN A 6 15.55 -0.65 4.84
N GLU A 7 15.93 -1.93 4.79
CA GLU A 7 15.61 -2.80 3.68
C GLU A 7 14.08 -2.97 3.62
N LEU A 8 13.45 -2.20 2.74
CA LEU A 8 12.02 -2.32 2.49
C LEU A 8 11.80 -3.66 1.81
N GLN A 9 10.98 -4.50 2.44
CA GLN A 9 10.51 -5.72 1.81
C GLN A 9 9.58 -5.39 0.64
N ASP A 10 9.50 -6.26 -0.34
CA ASP A 10 8.52 -6.11 -1.42
C ASP A 10 7.09 -6.03 -0.87
N GLY A 11 6.28 -5.14 -1.45
CA GLY A 11 4.90 -4.93 -1.07
C GLY A 11 4.38 -3.52 -1.36
N ILE A 12 3.14 -3.29 -0.97
CA ILE A 12 2.47 -1.98 -1.07
C ILE A 12 2.65 -1.24 0.25
N TYR A 13 3.00 0.04 0.17
CA TYR A 13 3.17 0.91 1.34
C TYR A 13 2.29 2.15 1.18
N LEU A 14 1.59 2.52 2.26
CA LEU A 14 0.88 3.78 2.38
C LEU A 14 1.76 4.78 3.11
N VAL A 15 2.04 5.93 2.50
CA VAL A 15 2.70 7.06 3.14
C VAL A 15 1.65 8.11 3.46
N LYS A 16 1.47 8.43 4.74
CA LYS A 16 0.51 9.43 5.21
C LYS A 16 1.07 10.13 6.44
N ASP A 17 0.99 11.46 6.45
CA ASP A 17 1.43 12.31 7.58
C ASP A 17 2.88 12.05 8.02
N GLY A 18 3.77 11.80 7.05
CA GLY A 18 5.19 11.48 7.29
C GLY A 18 5.44 10.07 7.83
N GLN A 19 4.39 9.25 7.97
CA GLN A 19 4.49 7.86 8.42
C GLN A 19 4.29 6.89 7.25
N MET A 20 5.09 5.83 7.23
CA MET A 20 4.97 4.74 6.26
C MET A 20 4.35 3.52 6.94
N LYS A 21 3.29 2.95 6.35
CA LYS A 21 2.63 1.73 6.80
C LYS A 21 2.60 0.71 5.68
N LYS A 22 3.11 -0.50 5.90
CA LYS A 22 2.98 -1.62 4.96
C LYS A 22 1.50 -2.05 4.90
N VAL A 23 0.95 -2.15 3.70
CA VAL A 23 -0.40 -2.67 3.47
C VAL A 23 -0.35 -4.19 3.60
N GLN A 24 -1.33 -4.75 4.29
CA GLN A 24 -1.44 -6.20 4.44
C GLN A 24 -1.70 -6.83 3.07
N ALA A 25 -0.84 -7.78 2.69
CA ALA A 25 -1.07 -8.58 1.50
C ALA A 25 -2.25 -9.55 1.73
N PRO A 26 -3.01 -9.90 0.67
CA PRO A 26 -3.98 -10.99 0.76
C PRO A 26 -3.32 -12.26 1.28
N THR A 27 -3.98 -13.01 2.17
CA THR A 27 -3.48 -14.29 2.66
C THR A 27 -3.37 -15.32 1.52
N THR A 28 -4.29 -15.28 0.56
CA THR A 28 -4.28 -16.08 -0.67
C THR A 28 -4.79 -15.22 -1.84
N GLY A 29 -4.52 -15.64 -3.09
CA GLY A 29 -5.07 -15.03 -4.30
C GLY A 29 -4.45 -13.68 -4.69
N TYR A 30 -5.29 -12.70 -5.07
CA TYR A 30 -4.85 -11.42 -5.63
C TYR A 30 -5.30 -10.24 -4.76
N GLY A 31 -4.46 -9.21 -4.69
CA GLY A 31 -4.79 -7.95 -4.03
C GLY A 31 -5.07 -6.88 -5.07
N LYS A 32 -6.20 -6.17 -4.94
CA LYS A 32 -6.55 -5.03 -5.78
C LYS A 32 -6.57 -3.77 -4.93
N THR A 33 -5.86 -2.75 -5.38
CA THR A 33 -5.88 -1.43 -4.73
C THR A 33 -6.52 -0.42 -5.67
N ILE A 34 -7.56 0.25 -5.19
CA ILE A 34 -8.26 1.32 -5.91
C ILE A 34 -7.94 2.64 -5.21
N ILE A 35 -7.36 3.59 -5.95
CA ILE A 35 -7.10 4.95 -5.45
C ILE A 35 -8.06 5.89 -6.17
N SER A 36 -8.94 6.53 -5.40
CA SER A 36 -9.84 7.57 -5.91
C SER A 36 -9.16 8.93 -5.82
N TRP A 37 -9.27 9.70 -6.91
CA TRP A 37 -8.70 11.04 -7.03
C TRP A 37 -9.81 12.05 -7.26
N GLU A 38 -9.76 13.17 -6.55
CA GLU A 38 -10.65 14.31 -6.74
C GLU A 38 -9.81 15.58 -6.71
N SER A 39 -10.09 16.52 -7.63
CA SER A 39 -9.34 17.79 -7.73
C SER A 39 -7.81 17.60 -7.70
N ASN A 40 -7.31 16.60 -8.43
CA ASN A 40 -5.90 16.21 -8.50
C ASN A 40 -5.27 15.77 -7.17
N LYS A 41 -6.07 15.34 -6.19
CA LYS A 41 -5.60 14.81 -4.90
C LYS A 41 -6.19 13.43 -4.64
N PRO A 42 -5.41 12.48 -4.10
CA PRO A 42 -5.95 11.21 -3.66
C PRO A 42 -6.84 11.43 -2.44
N THR A 43 -8.09 10.96 -2.49
CA THR A 43 -9.08 11.13 -1.41
C THR A 43 -9.41 9.83 -0.70
N ARG A 44 -9.30 8.69 -1.40
CA ARG A 44 -9.65 7.38 -0.87
C ARG A 44 -8.73 6.30 -1.42
N ALA A 45 -8.34 5.37 -0.56
CA ALA A 45 -7.70 4.13 -0.94
C ALA A 45 -8.55 2.97 -0.44
N VAL A 46 -8.91 2.04 -1.33
CA VAL A 46 -9.62 0.80 -0.99
C VAL A 46 -8.73 -0.37 -1.38
N HIS A 47 -8.55 -1.31 -0.45
CA HIS A 47 -7.81 -2.54 -0.68
C HIS A 47 -8.80 -3.70 -0.64
N GLU A 48 -8.91 -4.43 -1.74
CA GLU A 48 -9.75 -5.61 -1.90
C GLU A 48 -8.84 -6.84 -2.02
N CYS A 49 -9.23 -7.95 -1.39
CA CYS A 49 -8.53 -9.23 -1.49
C CYS A 49 -9.51 -10.26 -2.05
N SER A 50 -9.07 -11.09 -2.99
CA SER A 50 -9.83 -12.26 -3.45
C SER A 50 -9.10 -13.54 -3.09
N GLU A 51 -9.84 -14.55 -2.64
CA GLU A 51 -9.31 -15.90 -2.46
C GLU A 51 -9.24 -16.62 -3.81
N LYS A 52 -8.18 -17.40 -4.03
CA LYS A 52 -8.15 -18.37 -5.13
C LYS A 52 -9.00 -19.56 -4.71
N LEU A 53 -10.06 -19.87 -5.47
CA LEU A 53 -10.84 -21.11 -5.36
C LEU A 53 -9.97 -22.34 -5.63
#